data_AF-A0A8S1LX97-F1
#
_entry.id   AF-A0A8S1LX97-F1
#
_cell.length_a   1.000
_cell.length_b   1.000
_cell.length_c   1.000
_cell.angle_alpha   90.00
_cell.angle_beta   90.00
_cell.angle_gamma   90.00
#
_symmetry.space_group_name_H-M   'P 1'
#
loop_
_entity.id
_entity.type
_entity.pdbx_description
1 polymer ?
#
loop_
_entity_poly.entity_id
_entity_poly.type
_entity_poly.pdbx_seq_one_letter_code
_entity_poly.pdbx_strand_id
1 'polypeptide(L)'
;MHKFISTFKSLKYHPYTVYPIQQLSRLLIQAILNQWIKCSKIAIQYYNHKQFDLYPTFQNIKLNYNQKLNLTFFEQLSKLLPSHSPYLNVLEPCYLWAQNMTHLFLKIKFTTKIDIPGAQTVNNFQINITEPSLYIEAYSFELLNRYVLRIKTYKFMNPIYFHYQFVELGQVIIEILKSPSPYFWKNVHSNIMYNPPNQYIWWDMYYQYRGQLEVAFGLLEDTENKREEMERQKLSEDLKMRESKKQYKKIKEDNQELYKQLYCRYCNPLDGDEWSSWII
;
A
#
# COMPACT_ATOMS: atom_id res chain seq x y z
N MET A 1 5.55 -42.70 20.69
CA MET A 1 6.35 -42.26 19.52
C MET A 1 6.67 -43.39 18.53
N HIS A 2 7.28 -44.51 18.94
CA HIS A 2 7.63 -45.62 18.01
C HIS A 2 6.42 -46.18 17.24
N LYS A 3 5.29 -46.43 17.91
CA LYS A 3 4.04 -46.90 17.27
C LYS A 3 3.50 -45.91 16.22
N PHE A 4 3.64 -44.61 16.46
CA PHE A 4 3.23 -43.57 15.51
C PHE A 4 4.09 -43.60 14.25
N ILE A 5 5.42 -43.66 14.42
CA ILE A 5 6.37 -43.69 13.30
C ILE A 5 6.19 -44.98 12.48
N SER A 6 5.97 -46.12 13.12
CA SER A 6 5.70 -47.38 12.42
C SER A 6 4.40 -47.33 11.63
N THR A 7 3.31 -46.82 12.23
CA THR A 7 2.00 -46.68 11.54
C THR A 7 2.06 -45.69 10.38
N PHE A 8 2.79 -44.58 10.53
CA PHE A 8 2.96 -43.61 9.45
C PHE A 8 3.79 -44.17 8.29
N LYS A 9 4.86 -44.92 8.59
CA LYS A 9 5.70 -45.57 7.56
C LYS A 9 5.01 -46.75 6.87
N SER A 10 4.11 -47.46 7.56
CA SER A 10 3.42 -48.63 6.99
C SER A 10 2.26 -48.30 6.06
N LEU A 11 1.84 -47.02 5.97
CA LEU A 11 0.79 -46.57 5.07
C LEU A 11 1.32 -46.51 3.63
N LYS A 12 1.40 -47.67 2.96
CA LYS A 12 1.49 -47.75 1.49
C LYS A 12 0.13 -47.34 0.93
N TYR A 13 0.12 -46.25 0.15
CA TYR A 13 -1.12 -45.65 -0.35
C TYR A 13 -1.65 -46.43 -1.56
N HIS A 14 -2.89 -46.90 -1.48
CA HIS A 14 -3.71 -47.20 -2.66
C HIS A 14 -4.52 -45.95 -3.04
N PRO A 15 -4.46 -45.46 -4.29
CA PRO A 15 -4.98 -44.15 -4.68
C PRO A 15 -6.51 -43.97 -4.56
N TYR A 16 -7.28 -45.02 -4.22
CA TYR A 16 -8.75 -45.00 -4.27
C TYR A 16 -9.46 -45.29 -2.95
N THR A 17 -8.77 -45.27 -1.80
CA THR A 17 -9.44 -45.48 -0.50
C THR A 17 -9.59 -44.17 0.25
N VAL A 18 -10.82 -43.87 0.70
CA VAL A 18 -11.18 -42.67 1.51
C VAL A 18 -10.81 -42.85 2.99
N TYR A 19 -10.71 -44.11 3.45
CA TYR A 19 -10.36 -44.50 4.82
C TYR A 19 -8.96 -44.09 5.34
N PRO A 20 -7.87 -44.03 4.55
CA PRO A 20 -6.54 -43.65 5.02
C PRO A 20 -6.48 -42.18 5.49
N ILE A 21 -7.26 -41.29 4.87
CA ILE A 21 -7.17 -39.84 5.09
C ILE A 21 -7.68 -39.48 6.49
N GLN A 22 -8.80 -40.06 6.91
CA GLN A 22 -9.37 -39.85 8.25
C GLN A 22 -8.49 -40.42 9.36
N GLN A 23 -7.82 -41.56 9.12
CA GLN A 23 -6.90 -42.12 10.09
C GLN A 23 -5.63 -41.27 10.22
N LEU A 24 -5.09 -40.80 9.09
CA LEU A 24 -3.94 -39.92 9.08
C LEU A 24 -4.26 -38.58 9.78
N SER A 25 -5.46 -38.01 9.60
CA SER A 25 -5.81 -36.73 10.23
C SER A 25 -5.91 -36.86 11.76
N ARG A 26 -6.46 -37.98 12.24
CA ARG A 26 -6.44 -38.33 13.68
C ARG A 26 -5.02 -38.46 14.22
N LEU A 27 -4.12 -39.08 13.47
CA LEU A 27 -2.71 -39.18 13.86
C LEU A 27 -2.06 -37.80 13.95
N LEU A 28 -2.29 -36.92 12.98
CA LEU A 28 -1.79 -35.54 13.02
C LEU A 28 -2.32 -34.78 14.24
N ILE A 29 -3.63 -34.85 14.49
CA ILE A 29 -4.26 -34.25 15.68
C ILE A 29 -3.57 -34.76 16.95
N GLN A 30 -3.41 -36.07 17.10
CA GLN A 30 -2.77 -36.67 18.26
C GLN A 30 -1.30 -36.23 18.41
N ALA A 31 -0.55 -36.15 17.31
CA ALA A 31 0.83 -35.68 17.34
C ALA A 31 0.92 -34.21 17.78
N ILE A 32 -0.01 -33.36 17.33
CA ILE A 32 -0.09 -31.94 17.72
C ILE A 32 -0.44 -31.81 19.20
N LEU A 33 -1.47 -32.53 19.68
CA LEU A 33 -1.90 -32.48 21.07
C LEU A 33 -0.82 -32.98 22.05
N ASN A 34 -0.02 -33.97 21.63
CA ASN A 34 1.13 -34.45 22.42
C ASN A 34 2.42 -33.66 22.19
N GLN A 35 2.37 -32.55 21.44
CA GLN A 35 3.50 -31.65 21.18
C GLN A 35 4.70 -32.33 20.49
N TRP A 36 4.46 -33.35 19.66
CA TRP A 36 5.51 -34.08 18.95
C TRP A 36 6.01 -33.32 17.72
N ILE A 37 6.81 -32.25 17.93
CA ILE A 37 7.14 -31.27 16.88
C ILE A 37 7.69 -31.89 15.59
N LYS A 38 8.64 -32.82 15.70
CA LYS A 38 9.28 -33.44 14.54
C LYS A 38 8.28 -34.27 13.74
N CYS A 39 7.43 -35.03 14.43
CA CYS A 39 6.40 -35.85 13.81
C CYS A 39 5.33 -34.98 13.14
N SER A 40 4.86 -33.94 13.81
CA SER A 40 3.86 -33.02 13.24
C SER A 40 4.39 -32.30 12.01
N LYS A 41 5.65 -31.82 12.04
CA LYS A 41 6.29 -31.17 10.88
C LYS A 41 6.37 -32.12 9.67
N ILE A 42 6.88 -33.34 9.87
CA ILE A 42 6.97 -34.36 8.82
C ILE A 42 5.59 -34.69 8.25
N ALA A 43 4.59 -34.86 9.11
CA ALA A 43 3.23 -35.14 8.69
C ALA A 43 2.65 -33.98 7.86
N ILE A 44 2.76 -32.74 8.33
CA ILE A 44 2.28 -31.55 7.59
C ILE A 44 2.97 -31.44 6.23
N GLN A 45 4.29 -31.59 6.17
CA GLN A 45 5.04 -31.56 4.91
C GLN A 45 4.58 -32.65 3.94
N TYR A 46 4.35 -33.87 4.44
CA TYR A 46 3.82 -34.97 3.64
C TYR A 46 2.43 -34.65 3.07
N TYR A 47 1.53 -34.11 3.89
CA TYR A 47 0.19 -33.71 3.45
C TYR A 47 0.22 -32.60 2.41
N ASN A 48 1.05 -31.57 2.64
CA ASN A 48 1.23 -30.46 1.70
C ASN A 48 1.76 -30.97 0.34
N HIS A 49 2.74 -31.87 0.34
CA HIS A 49 3.25 -32.48 -0.89
C HIS A 49 2.17 -33.26 -1.64
N LYS A 50 1.22 -33.85 -0.91
CA LYS A 50 0.06 -34.56 -1.48
C LYS A 50 -1.12 -33.64 -1.80
N GLN A 51 -0.95 -32.32 -1.66
CA GLN A 51 -1.98 -31.31 -1.89
C GLN A 51 -3.25 -31.52 -1.05
N PHE A 52 -3.11 -32.15 0.12
CA PHE A 52 -4.21 -32.26 1.08
C PHE A 52 -4.31 -30.98 1.88
N ASP A 53 -5.52 -30.42 1.93
CA ASP A 53 -5.79 -29.22 2.70
C ASP A 53 -5.94 -29.53 4.19
N LEU A 54 -5.09 -28.93 5.01
CA LEU A 54 -5.07 -29.11 6.44
C LEU A 54 -5.81 -28.01 7.22
N TYR A 55 -6.33 -26.96 6.58
CA TYR A 55 -7.04 -25.88 7.26
C TYR A 55 -8.26 -26.36 8.07
N PRO A 56 -9.14 -27.25 7.54
CA PRO A 56 -10.23 -27.81 8.33
C PRO A 56 -9.75 -28.61 9.54
N THR A 57 -8.60 -29.29 9.42
CA THR A 57 -8.01 -30.05 10.52
C THR A 57 -7.46 -29.10 11.60
N PHE A 58 -6.78 -28.02 11.19
CA PHE A 58 -6.29 -27.00 12.11
C PHE A 58 -7.41 -26.23 12.80
N GLN A 59 -8.50 -25.91 12.08
CA GLN A 59 -9.70 -25.33 12.68
C GLN A 59 -10.31 -26.28 13.71
N ASN A 60 -10.50 -27.56 13.38
CA ASN A 60 -11.01 -28.56 14.31
C ASN A 60 -10.15 -28.63 15.58
N ILE A 61 -8.82 -28.67 15.42
CA ILE A 61 -7.89 -28.64 16.54
C ILE A 61 -8.08 -27.37 17.40
N LYS A 62 -8.16 -26.20 16.75
CA LYS A 62 -8.30 -24.91 17.44
C LYS A 62 -9.62 -24.80 18.19
N LEU A 63 -10.73 -25.22 17.60
CA LEU A 63 -12.07 -25.14 18.21
C LEU A 63 -12.27 -26.17 19.32
N ASN A 64 -11.89 -27.43 19.10
CA ASN A 64 -12.23 -28.53 20.01
C ASN A 64 -11.17 -28.79 21.09
N TYR A 65 -9.95 -28.27 20.92
CA TYR A 65 -8.84 -28.58 21.83
C TYR A 65 -8.09 -27.35 22.34
N ASN A 66 -8.63 -26.14 22.18
CA ASN A 66 -7.97 -24.88 22.55
C ASN A 66 -7.36 -24.90 23.97
N GLN A 67 -8.06 -25.48 24.95
CA GLN A 67 -7.61 -25.56 26.35
C GLN A 67 -6.38 -26.44 26.58
N LYS A 68 -6.17 -27.47 25.75
CA LYS A 68 -5.03 -28.40 25.85
C LYS A 68 -3.88 -28.02 24.93
N LEU A 69 -4.10 -27.00 24.11
CA LEU A 69 -3.23 -26.66 23.00
C LEU A 69 -2.14 -25.69 23.46
N ASN A 70 -0.89 -26.07 23.23
CA ASN A 70 0.21 -25.13 23.35
C ASN A 70 0.15 -24.16 22.15
N LEU A 71 -0.25 -22.91 22.39
CA LEU A 71 -0.47 -21.89 21.36
C LEU A 71 0.79 -21.59 20.55
N THR A 72 1.93 -21.45 21.22
CA THR A 72 3.22 -21.17 20.55
C THR A 72 3.62 -22.31 19.60
N PHE A 73 3.42 -23.55 20.04
CA PHE A 73 3.67 -24.73 19.23
C PHE A 73 2.74 -24.79 18.01
N PHE A 74 1.45 -24.51 18.22
CA PHE A 74 0.48 -24.51 17.13
C PHE A 74 0.76 -23.41 16.10
N GLU A 75 1.13 -22.22 16.54
CA GLU A 75 1.54 -21.11 15.66
C GLU A 75 2.78 -21.45 14.82
N GLN A 76 3.74 -22.19 15.37
CA GLN A 76 4.89 -22.65 14.60
C GLN A 76 4.48 -23.63 13.50
N LEU A 77 3.51 -24.50 13.77
CA LEU A 77 3.01 -25.46 12.79
C LEU A 77 2.08 -24.80 11.75
N SER A 78 1.28 -23.82 12.14
CA SER A 78 0.38 -23.10 11.20
C SER A 78 1.16 -22.36 10.12
N LYS A 79 2.40 -21.92 10.40
CA LYS A 79 3.29 -21.32 9.39
C LYS A 79 3.69 -22.28 8.27
N LEU A 80 3.52 -23.59 8.46
CA LEU A 80 3.82 -24.60 7.45
C LEU A 80 2.64 -24.87 6.53
N LEU A 81 1.47 -24.32 6.81
CA LEU A 81 0.30 -24.48 5.93
C LEU A 81 0.50 -23.69 4.63
N PRO A 82 -0.06 -24.16 3.52
CA PRO A 82 -0.03 -23.41 2.27
C PRO A 82 -0.76 -22.07 2.43
N SER A 83 -0.31 -21.05 1.71
CA SER A 83 -0.93 -19.71 1.74
C SER A 83 -2.32 -19.69 1.10
N HIS A 84 -2.58 -20.62 0.17
CA HIS A 84 -3.83 -20.78 -0.56
C HIS A 84 -4.54 -22.06 -0.13
N SER A 85 -5.83 -21.93 0.14
CA SER A 85 -6.74 -23.02 0.49
C SER A 85 -8.14 -22.66 -0.03
N PRO A 86 -8.87 -23.59 -0.67
CA PRO A 86 -10.27 -23.38 -1.05
C PRO A 86 -11.21 -23.21 0.15
N TYR A 87 -10.80 -23.58 1.37
CA TYR A 87 -11.61 -23.42 2.57
C TYR A 87 -11.46 -22.03 3.21
N LEU A 88 -10.47 -21.25 2.78
CA LEU A 88 -10.24 -19.91 3.31
C LEU A 88 -11.04 -18.86 2.54
N ASN A 89 -11.89 -18.13 3.25
CA ASN A 89 -12.49 -16.92 2.70
C ASN A 89 -11.45 -15.78 2.75
N VAL A 90 -11.14 -15.19 1.59
CA VAL A 90 -10.21 -14.06 1.51
C VAL A 90 -10.99 -12.77 1.70
N LEU A 91 -10.65 -12.01 2.73
CA LEU A 91 -11.34 -10.77 3.10
C LEU A 91 -10.33 -9.64 3.26
N GLU A 92 -10.75 -8.41 2.97
CA GLU A 92 -10.00 -7.24 3.40
C GLU A 92 -10.45 -6.83 4.82
N PRO A 93 -9.54 -6.72 5.79
CA PRO A 93 -9.89 -6.25 7.11
C PRO A 93 -10.21 -4.75 7.07
N CYS A 94 -11.00 -4.28 8.03
CA CYS A 94 -11.19 -2.86 8.26
C CYS A 94 -10.09 -2.30 9.16
N TYR A 95 -9.79 -1.03 8.97
CA TYR A 95 -8.73 -0.37 9.69
C TYR A 95 -9.09 1.09 9.95
N LEU A 96 -8.68 1.55 11.12
CA LEU A 96 -8.65 2.95 11.49
C LEU A 96 -7.25 3.47 11.25
N TRP A 97 -7.12 4.68 10.71
CA TRP A 97 -5.82 5.32 10.54
C TRP A 97 -5.79 6.70 11.17
N ALA A 98 -4.62 7.07 11.67
CA ALA A 98 -4.28 8.41 12.13
C ALA A 98 -2.79 8.64 11.91
N GLN A 99 -2.31 9.84 12.20
CA GLN A 99 -0.90 10.19 12.06
C GLN A 99 -0.54 11.31 13.03
N ASN A 100 0.74 11.44 13.28
CA ASN A 100 1.34 12.71 13.70
C ASN A 100 2.31 13.16 12.59
N MET A 101 3.20 14.12 12.86
CA MET A 101 4.15 14.59 11.84
C MET A 101 5.18 13.54 11.41
N THR A 102 5.46 12.54 12.24
CA THR A 102 6.58 11.62 12.05
C THR A 102 6.15 10.17 11.78
N HIS A 103 5.02 9.76 12.33
CA HIS A 103 4.52 8.39 12.33
C HIS A 103 3.11 8.30 11.73
N LEU A 104 2.83 7.15 11.13
CA LEU A 104 1.52 6.68 10.73
C LEU A 104 1.05 5.65 11.77
N PHE A 105 -0.18 5.77 12.23
CA PHE A 105 -0.82 4.84 13.15
C PHE A 105 -1.95 4.11 12.44
N LEU A 106 -1.97 2.79 12.52
CA LEU A 106 -3.03 1.93 12.00
C LEU A 106 -3.57 1.07 13.12
N LYS A 107 -4.90 0.96 13.22
CA LYS A 107 -5.57 0.02 14.10
C LYS A 107 -6.45 -0.89 13.26
N ILE A 108 -6.03 -2.14 13.13
CA ILE A 108 -6.65 -3.14 12.27
C ILE A 108 -7.59 -3.99 13.10
N LYS A 109 -8.80 -4.18 12.58
CA LYS A 109 -9.79 -5.11 13.10
C LYS A 109 -10.06 -6.16 12.04
N PHE A 110 -9.91 -7.44 12.38
CA PHE A 110 -10.05 -8.54 11.42
C PHE A 110 -11.52 -8.88 11.13
N THR A 111 -12.18 -7.98 10.42
CA THR A 111 -13.56 -8.03 9.94
C THR A 111 -13.70 -7.07 8.76
N THR A 112 -14.77 -7.17 7.98
CA THR A 112 -14.99 -6.30 6.82
C THR A 112 -15.55 -4.92 7.17
N LYS A 113 -16.20 -4.77 8.34
CA LYS A 113 -16.84 -3.51 8.79
C LYS A 113 -16.54 -3.23 10.26
N ILE A 114 -16.38 -1.95 10.60
CA ILE A 114 -15.98 -1.55 11.96
C ILE A 114 -17.00 -1.95 13.05
N ASP A 115 -18.29 -1.94 12.75
CA ASP A 115 -19.36 -2.22 13.74
C ASP A 115 -19.57 -3.71 14.03
N ILE A 116 -19.01 -4.60 13.20
CA ILE A 116 -19.17 -6.05 13.33
C ILE A 116 -18.08 -6.60 14.26
N PRO A 117 -18.36 -7.54 15.16
CA PRO A 117 -17.31 -8.23 15.91
C PRO A 117 -16.28 -8.87 14.96
N GLY A 118 -15.00 -8.74 15.27
CA GLY A 118 -13.91 -9.32 14.47
C GLY A 118 -13.44 -10.66 14.99
N ALA A 119 -12.51 -11.27 14.27
CA ALA A 119 -11.78 -12.43 14.77
C ALA A 119 -11.05 -12.05 16.06
N GLN A 120 -11.28 -12.81 17.15
CA GLN A 120 -10.64 -12.54 18.44
C GLN A 120 -9.18 -12.98 18.44
N THR A 121 -8.89 -14.07 17.73
CA THR A 121 -7.54 -14.58 17.55
C THR A 121 -7.19 -14.65 16.07
N VAL A 122 -5.97 -14.23 15.76
CA VAL A 122 -5.37 -14.40 14.45
C VAL A 122 -4.01 -15.08 14.58
N ASN A 123 -3.64 -15.81 13.54
CA ASN A 123 -2.41 -16.58 13.43
C ASN A 123 -1.64 -16.12 12.18
N ASN A 124 -0.34 -16.43 12.17
CA ASN A 124 0.55 -16.08 11.07
C ASN A 124 0.46 -14.59 10.67
N PHE A 125 0.36 -13.68 11.65
CA PHE A 125 0.34 -12.24 11.39
C PHE A 125 1.66 -11.80 10.77
N GLN A 126 1.57 -11.14 9.62
CA GLN A 126 2.72 -10.67 8.85
C GLN A 126 2.49 -9.23 8.40
N ILE A 127 3.52 -8.41 8.51
CA ILE A 127 3.58 -7.06 7.97
C ILE A 127 4.79 -7.01 7.04
N ASN A 128 4.57 -6.67 5.78
CA ASN A 128 5.62 -6.39 4.82
C ASN A 128 5.49 -4.95 4.36
N ILE A 129 6.51 -4.15 4.63
CA ILE A 129 6.60 -2.75 4.22
C ILE A 129 7.58 -2.67 3.06
N THR A 130 7.10 -2.23 1.90
CA THR A 130 7.92 -1.92 0.73
C THR A 130 7.67 -0.48 0.32
N GLU A 131 8.52 0.08 -0.54
CA GLU A 131 8.31 1.45 -1.04
C GLU A 131 7.53 1.39 -2.36
N PRO A 132 6.32 2.01 -2.49
CA PRO A 132 5.43 2.66 -1.51
C PRO A 132 4.21 1.79 -1.18
N SER A 133 4.38 0.61 -0.59
CA SER A 133 3.29 -0.32 -0.29
C SER A 133 3.37 -0.91 1.11
N LEU A 134 2.21 -1.03 1.75
CA LEU A 134 2.01 -1.77 2.98
C LEU A 134 1.20 -3.03 2.67
N TYR A 135 1.73 -4.19 3.04
CA TYR A 135 1.05 -5.47 2.94
C TYR A 135 0.90 -6.09 4.32
N ILE A 136 -0.32 -6.45 4.68
CA ILE A 136 -0.62 -7.10 5.96
C ILE A 136 -1.45 -8.34 5.69
N GLU A 137 -1.05 -9.44 6.31
CA GLU A 137 -1.74 -10.73 6.19
C GLU A 137 -1.91 -11.38 7.56
N ALA A 138 -3.07 -11.98 7.77
CA ALA A 138 -3.40 -12.73 8.97
C ALA A 138 -4.44 -13.81 8.69
N TYR A 139 -4.46 -14.86 9.51
CA TYR A 139 -5.37 -15.98 9.36
C TYR A 139 -6.21 -16.16 10.62
N SER A 140 -7.50 -16.41 10.48
CA SER A 140 -8.35 -16.85 11.58
C SER A 140 -8.81 -18.28 11.33
N PHE A 141 -8.36 -19.21 12.17
CA PHE A 141 -8.85 -20.58 12.13
C PHE A 141 -10.28 -20.71 12.67
N GLU A 142 -10.70 -19.81 13.57
CA GLU A 142 -12.07 -19.81 14.10
C GLU A 142 -13.10 -19.56 12.99
N LEU A 143 -12.83 -18.57 12.15
CA LEU A 143 -13.75 -18.15 11.07
C LEU A 143 -13.38 -18.73 9.69
N LEU A 144 -12.26 -19.44 9.57
CA LEU A 144 -11.65 -19.83 8.28
C LEU A 144 -11.47 -18.64 7.32
N ASN A 145 -11.00 -17.52 7.85
CA ASN A 145 -10.78 -16.32 7.06
C ASN A 145 -9.28 -16.05 6.90
N ARG A 146 -8.89 -15.62 5.70
CA ARG A 146 -7.59 -15.02 5.41
C ARG A 146 -7.79 -13.53 5.18
N TYR A 147 -7.25 -12.72 6.08
CA TYR A 147 -7.31 -11.28 5.98
C TYR A 147 -6.10 -10.77 5.23
N VAL A 148 -6.33 -10.03 4.14
CA VAL A 148 -5.27 -9.44 3.33
C VAL A 148 -5.56 -7.97 3.16
N LEU A 149 -4.67 -7.11 3.61
CA LEU A 149 -4.73 -5.66 3.41
C LEU A 149 -3.55 -5.22 2.55
N ARG A 150 -3.85 -4.50 1.47
CA ARG A 150 -2.86 -3.92 0.57
C ARG A 150 -3.12 -2.44 0.43
N ILE A 151 -2.19 -1.62 0.91
CA ILE A 151 -2.29 -0.18 0.81
C ILE A 151 -1.12 0.30 -0.02
N LYS A 152 -1.40 0.95 -1.15
CA LYS A 152 -0.39 1.75 -1.85
C LYS A 152 -0.34 3.11 -1.17
N THR A 153 0.73 3.38 -0.44
CA THR A 153 0.77 4.51 0.49
C THR A 153 0.99 5.85 -0.19
N TYR A 154 0.56 6.92 0.50
CA TYR A 154 0.72 8.29 0.03
C TYR A 154 2.17 8.69 -0.24
N LYS A 155 3.05 8.31 0.69
CA LYS A 155 4.51 8.45 0.56
C LYS A 155 5.20 7.20 1.09
N PHE A 156 6.53 7.21 1.06
CA PHE A 156 7.34 6.12 1.57
C PHE A 156 7.22 6.02 3.10
N MET A 157 7.47 4.81 3.59
CA MET A 157 7.56 4.50 5.01
C MET A 157 8.90 3.84 5.24
N ASN A 158 9.42 3.95 6.45
CA ASN A 158 10.64 3.26 6.81
C ASN A 158 10.33 1.77 7.06
N PRO A 159 10.91 0.82 6.30
CA PRO A 159 10.63 -0.59 6.48
C PRO A 159 11.31 -1.21 7.72
N ILE A 160 12.29 -0.51 8.29
CA ILE A 160 13.07 -0.98 9.47
C ILE A 160 12.42 -0.51 10.77
N TYR A 161 11.89 0.71 10.79
CA TYR A 161 11.33 1.32 12.00
C TYR A 161 9.80 1.28 12.00
N PHE A 162 9.28 0.13 12.44
CA PHE A 162 7.87 -0.03 12.77
C PHE A 162 7.70 -0.89 14.02
N HIS A 163 6.61 -0.68 14.74
CA HIS A 163 6.20 -1.47 15.88
C HIS A 163 4.75 -1.91 15.70
N TYR A 164 4.40 -3.07 16.25
CA TYR A 164 3.02 -3.50 16.34
C TYR A 164 2.76 -4.21 17.65
N GLN A 165 1.52 -4.11 18.12
CA GLN A 165 1.05 -4.79 19.31
C GLN A 165 -0.38 -5.29 19.12
N PHE A 166 -0.67 -6.45 19.68
CA PHE A 166 -2.03 -6.95 19.79
C PHE A 166 -2.72 -6.28 20.97
N VAL A 167 -3.98 -5.90 20.76
CA VAL A 167 -4.83 -5.24 21.74
C VAL A 167 -6.06 -6.12 21.97
N GLU A 168 -6.87 -5.76 22.96
CA GLU A 168 -8.13 -6.40 23.25
C GLU A 168 -9.01 -6.61 22.00
N LEU A 169 -9.84 -7.65 22.05
CA LEU A 169 -10.80 -7.99 20.99
C LEU A 169 -10.15 -8.32 19.63
N GLY A 170 -8.93 -8.84 19.64
CA GLY A 170 -8.24 -9.31 18.44
C GLY A 170 -7.80 -8.20 17.49
N GLN A 171 -7.60 -6.99 18.00
CA GLN A 171 -7.15 -5.84 17.20
C GLN A 171 -5.63 -5.76 17.19
N VAL A 172 -5.07 -5.14 16.14
CA VAL A 172 -3.64 -4.84 16.08
C VAL A 172 -3.43 -3.36 15.88
N ILE A 173 -2.63 -2.74 16.74
CA ILE A 173 -2.12 -1.39 16.51
C ILE A 173 -0.74 -1.50 15.89
N ILE A 174 -0.51 -0.75 14.83
CA ILE A 174 0.75 -0.65 14.10
C ILE A 174 1.16 0.82 14.08
N GLU A 175 2.40 1.08 14.42
CA GLU A 175 3.04 2.37 14.33
C GLU A 175 4.20 2.26 13.34
N ILE A 176 4.22 3.13 12.34
CA ILE A 176 5.19 3.10 11.26
C ILE A 176 5.83 4.48 11.11
N LEU A 177 7.16 4.55 11.12
CA LEU A 177 7.88 5.79 10.85
C LEU A 177 7.75 6.17 9.37
N LYS A 178 7.38 7.42 9.10
CA LYS A 178 7.26 7.95 7.72
C LYS A 178 8.62 8.24 7.11
N SER A 179 8.70 8.18 5.78
CA SER A 179 9.90 8.56 5.02
C SER A 179 9.53 9.37 3.76
N PRO A 180 10.07 10.58 3.56
CA PRO A 180 10.77 11.40 4.54
C PRO A 180 9.83 11.85 5.68
N SER A 181 10.42 12.13 6.84
CA SER A 181 9.77 12.65 8.04
C SER A 181 10.52 13.91 8.50
N PRO A 182 9.85 14.94 9.04
CA PRO A 182 8.40 15.04 9.29
C PRO A 182 7.60 15.37 8.01
N TYR A 183 6.40 14.78 7.86
CA TYR A 183 5.48 15.08 6.76
C TYR A 183 4.02 14.73 7.09
N PHE A 184 3.08 15.58 6.63
CA PHE A 184 1.65 15.36 6.79
C PHE A 184 1.02 14.68 5.57
N TRP A 185 0.25 13.61 5.79
CA TRP A 185 -0.40 12.85 4.72
C TRP A 185 -1.87 13.24 4.61
N LYS A 186 -2.32 13.71 3.44
CA LYS A 186 -3.76 14.03 3.23
C LYS A 186 -4.64 12.76 3.27
N ASN A 187 -4.08 11.61 2.92
CA ASN A 187 -4.72 10.30 2.96
C ASN A 187 -3.63 9.24 3.23
N VAL A 188 -3.98 8.06 3.73
CA VAL A 188 -3.04 6.92 3.82
C VAL A 188 -2.70 6.36 2.43
N HIS A 189 -3.63 6.45 1.48
CA HIS A 189 -3.45 5.98 0.10
C HIS A 189 -2.77 7.02 -0.80
N SER A 190 -2.10 6.54 -1.84
CA SER A 190 -1.50 7.39 -2.89
C SER A 190 -2.49 8.30 -3.60
N ASN A 191 -3.73 7.82 -3.77
CA ASN A 191 -4.79 8.64 -4.35
C ASN A 191 -5.58 9.33 -3.21
N ILE A 192 -5.51 10.67 -3.18
CA ILE A 192 -6.16 11.49 -2.15
C ILE A 192 -7.68 11.26 -2.14
N MET A 193 -8.30 11.06 -3.30
CA MET A 193 -9.74 10.87 -3.45
C MET A 193 -10.19 9.42 -3.21
N TYR A 194 -9.25 8.49 -3.06
CA TYR A 194 -9.58 7.09 -2.80
C TYR A 194 -9.86 6.86 -1.31
N ASN A 195 -11.09 6.49 -1.00
CA ASN A 195 -11.51 6.17 0.36
C ASN A 195 -12.29 4.86 0.36
N PRO A 196 -11.62 3.71 0.56
CA PRO A 196 -12.30 2.42 0.51
C PRO A 196 -13.24 2.27 1.72
N PRO A 197 -14.33 1.49 1.59
CA PRO A 197 -15.37 1.41 2.63
C PRO A 197 -14.90 0.77 3.94
N ASN A 198 -13.76 0.07 3.94
CA ASN A 198 -13.13 -0.54 5.10
C ASN A 198 -12.11 0.38 5.79
N GLN A 199 -11.94 1.62 5.32
CA GLN A 199 -11.07 2.63 5.93
C GLN A 199 -11.86 3.60 6.80
N TYR A 200 -11.34 3.88 7.99
CA TYR A 200 -11.93 4.82 8.95
C TYR A 200 -10.87 5.73 9.56
N ILE A 201 -11.28 6.90 10.06
CA ILE A 201 -10.39 7.81 10.80
C ILE A 201 -10.34 7.35 12.26
N TRP A 202 -9.14 7.23 12.82
CA TRP A 202 -8.96 6.98 14.25
C TRP A 202 -9.03 8.29 15.04
N TRP A 203 -10.25 8.69 15.40
CA TRP A 203 -10.52 9.98 16.03
C TRP A 203 -9.78 10.19 17.35
N ASP A 204 -9.68 9.19 18.23
CA ASP A 204 -8.97 9.32 19.51
C ASP A 204 -7.50 9.73 19.31
N MET A 205 -6.81 9.02 18.41
CA MET A 205 -5.43 9.34 18.04
C MET A 205 -5.32 10.68 17.32
N TYR A 206 -6.29 11.01 16.46
CA TYR A 206 -6.34 12.32 15.80
C TYR A 206 -6.42 13.46 16.83
N TYR A 207 -7.30 13.37 17.82
CA TYR A 207 -7.47 14.38 18.85
C TYR A 207 -6.22 14.53 19.73
N GLN A 208 -5.52 13.43 20.02
CA GLN A 208 -4.27 13.45 20.76
C GLN A 208 -3.18 14.31 20.08
N TYR A 209 -3.12 14.30 18.74
CA TYR A 209 -2.11 15.03 17.96
C TYR A 209 -2.64 16.28 17.26
N ARG A 210 -3.89 16.68 17.52
CA ARG A 210 -4.59 17.76 16.82
C ARG A 210 -3.76 19.04 16.72
N GLY A 211 -3.13 19.48 17.81
CA GLY A 211 -2.32 20.70 17.80
C GLY A 211 -1.13 20.64 16.84
N GLN A 212 -0.48 19.48 16.69
CA GLN A 212 0.61 19.30 15.72
C GLN A 212 0.06 19.31 14.28
N LEU A 213 -1.13 18.75 14.08
CA LEU A 213 -1.76 18.67 12.77
C LEU A 213 -2.27 20.04 12.30
N GLU A 214 -2.84 20.86 13.19
CA GLU A 214 -3.31 22.22 12.87
C GLU A 214 -2.16 23.12 12.40
N VAL A 215 -1.01 23.07 13.07
CA VAL A 215 0.21 23.78 12.62
C VAL A 215 0.64 23.29 11.23
N ALA A 216 0.60 21.97 11.00
CA ALA A 216 0.96 21.41 9.70
C ALA A 216 -0.03 21.80 8.59
N PHE A 217 -1.33 21.88 8.88
CA PHE A 217 -2.34 22.36 7.94
C PHE A 217 -2.08 23.81 7.54
N GLY A 218 -1.82 24.70 8.51
CA GLY A 218 -1.48 26.10 8.21
C GLY A 218 -0.24 26.22 7.32
N LEU A 219 0.82 25.46 7.63
CA LEU A 219 2.03 25.45 6.81
C LEU A 219 1.78 24.90 5.39
N LEU A 220 0.93 23.88 5.25
CA LEU A 220 0.60 23.31 3.95
C LEU A 220 -0.22 24.28 3.09
N GLU A 221 -1.22 24.93 3.69
CA GLU A 221 -2.04 25.95 3.03
C GLU A 221 -1.15 27.12 2.56
N ASP A 222 -0.24 27.59 3.41
CA ASP A 222 0.75 28.62 3.03
C ASP A 222 1.64 28.18 1.85
N THR A 223 2.08 26.92 1.84
CA THR A 223 2.91 26.41 0.73
C THR A 223 2.15 26.23 -0.57
N GLU A 224 0.89 25.78 -0.53
CA GLU A 224 0.05 25.64 -1.71
C GLU A 224 -0.30 27.02 -2.27
N ASN A 225 -0.67 27.97 -1.41
CA ASN A 225 -0.92 29.37 -1.76
C ASN A 225 0.31 30.01 -2.43
N LYS A 226 1.52 29.79 -1.88
CA LYS A 226 2.77 30.27 -2.48
C LYS A 226 3.03 29.65 -3.86
N ARG A 227 2.67 28.38 -4.05
CA ARG A 227 2.83 27.70 -5.34
C ARG A 227 1.86 28.26 -6.39
N GLU A 228 0.60 28.45 -6.03
CA GLU A 228 -0.39 29.08 -6.90
C GLU A 228 0.02 30.52 -7.27
N GLU A 229 0.54 31.29 -6.31
CA GLU A 229 1.05 32.64 -6.54
C GLU A 229 2.21 32.65 -7.56
N MET A 230 3.18 31.74 -7.41
CA MET A 230 4.28 31.59 -8.36
C MET A 230 3.81 31.17 -9.76
N GLU A 231 2.80 30.31 -9.86
CA GLU A 231 2.23 29.90 -11.14
C GLU A 231 1.49 31.06 -11.82
N ARG A 232 0.75 31.89 -11.05
CA ARG A 232 0.14 33.13 -11.55
C ARG A 232 1.17 34.13 -12.04
N GLN A 233 2.27 34.32 -11.30
CA GLN A 233 3.35 35.22 -11.70
C GLN A 233 4.01 34.78 -13.00
N LYS A 234 4.38 33.49 -13.11
CA LYS A 234 4.95 32.93 -14.35
C LYS A 234 4.03 33.11 -15.55
N LEU A 235 2.72 32.86 -15.37
CA LEU A 235 1.75 33.06 -16.45
C LEU A 235 1.66 34.54 -16.87
N SER A 236 1.68 35.47 -15.91
CA SER A 236 1.68 36.91 -16.21
C SER A 236 2.94 37.35 -16.95
N GLU A 237 4.11 36.87 -16.52
CA GLU A 237 5.40 37.15 -17.18
C GLU A 237 5.43 36.62 -18.61
N ASP A 238 4.95 35.39 -18.84
CA ASP A 238 4.84 34.79 -20.17
C ASP A 238 3.90 35.60 -21.09
N LEU A 239 2.79 36.12 -20.56
CA LEU A 239 1.88 36.98 -21.32
C LEU A 239 2.54 38.30 -21.71
N LYS A 240 3.20 38.98 -20.76
CA LYS A 240 3.95 40.23 -21.03
C LYS A 240 5.04 40.01 -22.07
N MET A 241 5.80 38.92 -21.96
CA MET A 241 6.82 38.53 -22.95
C MET A 241 6.23 38.33 -24.35
N ARG A 242 5.05 37.71 -24.47
CA ARG A 242 4.36 37.55 -25.75
C ARG A 242 3.91 38.89 -26.33
N GLU A 243 3.41 39.80 -25.51
CA GLU A 243 3.00 41.15 -25.93
C GLU A 243 4.19 41.98 -26.41
N SER A 244 5.28 42.02 -25.64
CA SER A 244 6.51 42.72 -26.03
C SER A 244 7.09 42.19 -27.35
N LYS A 245 7.05 40.86 -27.57
CA LYS A 245 7.46 40.27 -28.86
C LYS A 245 6.57 40.71 -30.01
N LYS A 246 5.24 40.77 -29.83
CA LYS A 246 4.32 41.28 -30.86
C LYS A 246 4.59 42.75 -31.16
N GLN A 247 4.81 43.57 -30.14
CA GLN A 247 5.11 44.99 -30.28
C GLN A 247 6.43 45.22 -31.02
N TYR A 248 7.48 44.47 -30.65
CA TYR A 248 8.76 44.53 -31.35
C TYR A 248 8.66 44.13 -32.82
N LYS A 249 7.89 43.06 -33.11
CA LYS A 249 7.64 42.64 -34.49
C LYS A 249 6.92 43.73 -35.30
N LYS A 250 5.91 44.36 -34.71
CA LYS A 250 5.18 45.48 -35.32
C LYS A 250 6.10 46.68 -35.60
N ILE A 251 6.90 47.11 -34.62
CA ILE A 251 7.89 48.19 -34.79
C ILE A 251 8.87 47.87 -35.94
N LYS A 252 9.30 46.60 -36.04
CA LYS A 252 10.21 46.17 -37.11
C LYS A 252 9.55 46.23 -38.48
N GLU A 253 8.29 45.83 -38.59
CA GLU A 253 7.49 45.93 -39.82
C GLU A 253 7.26 47.39 -40.21
N ASP A 254 6.84 48.24 -39.27
CA ASP A 254 6.62 49.68 -39.47
C ASP A 254 7.92 50.38 -39.93
N ASN A 255 9.06 50.08 -39.30
CA ASN A 255 10.36 50.62 -39.71
C ASN A 255 10.76 50.17 -41.12
N GLN A 256 10.51 48.91 -41.46
CA GLN A 256 10.83 48.39 -42.79
C GLN A 256 9.96 49.05 -43.88
N GLU A 257 8.71 49.34 -43.58
CA GLU A 257 7.81 50.08 -44.47
C GLU A 257 8.25 51.54 -44.62
N LEU A 258 8.66 52.21 -43.54
CA LEU A 258 9.23 53.55 -43.58
C LEU A 258 10.47 53.62 -44.49
N TYR A 259 11.38 52.64 -44.39
CA TYR A 259 12.54 52.55 -45.29
C TYR A 259 12.11 52.43 -46.75
N LYS A 260 11.14 51.57 -47.08
CA LYS A 260 10.63 51.46 -48.45
C LYS A 260 10.05 52.79 -48.97
N GLN A 261 9.29 53.51 -48.15
CA GLN A 261 8.74 54.81 -48.51
C GLN A 261 9.83 55.87 -48.76
N LEU A 262 10.86 55.91 -47.91
CA LEU A 262 12.00 56.82 -48.08
C LEU A 262 12.76 56.52 -49.38
N TYR A 263 13.09 55.26 -49.65
CA TYR A 263 13.83 54.88 -50.86
C TYR A 263 13.00 55.03 -52.15
N CYS A 264 11.69 54.81 -52.14
CA CYS A 264 10.83 55.09 -53.29
C CYS A 264 10.78 56.59 -53.63
N ARG A 265 10.92 57.49 -52.66
CA ARG A 265 10.90 58.95 -52.89
C ARG A 265 12.16 59.48 -53.57
N TYR A 266 13.28 58.77 -53.45
CA TYR A 266 14.54 59.07 -54.15
C TYR A 266 14.69 58.35 -55.50
N CYS A 267 13.72 57.51 -55.89
CA CYS A 267 13.68 56.81 -57.18
C CYS A 267 12.61 57.36 -58.13
N ASN A 268 12.18 58.62 -57.97
CA ASN A 268 11.60 59.33 -59.10
C ASN A 268 12.78 59.68 -60.04
N PRO A 269 12.78 59.19 -61.30
CA PRO A 269 13.69 59.73 -62.29
C PRO A 269 13.41 61.23 -62.35
N LEU A 270 14.43 62.05 -62.13
CA LEU A 270 14.40 63.37 -62.72
C LEU A 270 14.42 63.11 -64.23
N ASP A 271 13.25 63.23 -64.86
CA ASP A 271 13.17 63.47 -66.29
C ASP A 271 14.06 64.69 -66.58
N GLY A 272 15.16 64.47 -67.28
CA GLY A 272 16.10 65.55 -67.59
C GLY A 272 17.49 65.05 -67.89
N ASP A 273 17.70 64.81 -69.18
CA ASP A 273 18.93 64.87 -69.97
C ASP A 273 20.23 65.40 -69.34
N GLU A 274 21.31 64.92 -69.95
CA GLU A 274 22.72 65.35 -69.90
C GLU A 274 23.63 64.53 -68.98
N TRP A 275 24.90 64.45 -69.40
CA TRP A 275 26.06 63.80 -68.77
C TRP A 275 26.09 62.27 -68.98
N SER A 276 26.94 61.66 -69.80
CA SER A 276 28.31 61.98 -70.26
C SER A 276 28.70 60.86 -71.26
N SER A 277 29.27 61.00 -72.46
CA SER A 277 30.36 61.84 -72.95
C SER A 277 31.62 61.87 -72.09
N TRP A 278 32.05 60.74 -71.51
CA TRP A 278 33.46 60.48 -71.20
C TRP A 278 33.77 58.98 -71.22
N ILE A 279 34.64 58.56 -72.13
CA ILE A 279 35.80 57.63 -71.97
C ILE A 279 36.13 56.98 -73.32
N ILE A 280 37.18 57.56 -73.93
CA ILE A 280 38.21 57.03 -74.87
C ILE A 280 37.75 56.27 -76.11
#